data_AF-A0A1L5KTL7-F1
#
_entry.id   AF-A0A1L5KTL7-F1
#
_cell.length_a   1.000
_cell.length_b   1.000
_cell.length_c   1.000
_cell.angle_alpha   90.00
_cell.angle_beta   90.00
_cell.angle_gamma   90.00
#
_symmetry.space_group_name_H-M   'P 1'
#
loop_
_entity.id
_entity.type
_entity.pdbx_description
1 polymer ?
#
loop_
_entity_poly.entity_id
_entity_poly.type
_entity_poly.pdbx_seq_one_letter_code
_entity_poly.pdbx_strand_id
1 'polypeptide(L)' 'DGVGLGLAIVKHVALTHHGDVSVWSAPGQGSTFSLTLPLAQ' A
#
# COMPACT_ATOMS: atom_id res chain seq x y z
N ASP A 1 -2.79 7.56 -18.88
CA ASP A 1 -1.57 6.83 -18.44
C ASP A 1 -1.23 7.11 -17.00
N GLY A 2 -1.62 6.20 -16.10
CA GLY A 2 -1.17 6.22 -14.70
C GLY A 2 0.02 5.28 -14.55
N VAL A 3 1.24 5.81 -14.49
CA VAL A 3 2.51 5.04 -14.41
C VAL A 3 2.72 4.29 -13.07
N GLY A 4 1.69 4.15 -12.23
CA GLY A 4 1.81 3.43 -10.95
C GLY A 4 2.58 4.17 -9.86
N LEU A 5 2.85 5.47 -10.03
CA LEU A 5 3.62 6.29 -9.08
C LEU A 5 2.98 6.35 -7.68
N GLY A 6 1.65 6.37 -7.60
CA GLY A 6 0.94 6.49 -6.32
C GLY A 6 1.29 5.37 -5.34
N LEU A 7 1.25 4.11 -5.79
CA LEU A 7 1.56 2.97 -4.92
C LEU A 7 3.06 2.87 -4.61
N ALA A 8 3.92 3.33 -5.51
CA ALA A 8 5.35 3.42 -5.26
C ALA A 8 5.67 4.40 -4.11
N ILE A 9 5.00 5.57 -4.08
CA ILE A 9 5.11 6.54 -2.99
C ILE A 9 4.61 5.93 -1.67
N VAL A 10 3.42 5.31 -1.68
CA VAL A 10 2.86 4.67 -0.48
C VAL A 10 3.78 3.57 0.07
N LYS A 11 4.36 2.75 -0.81
CA LYS A 11 5.32 1.71 -0.40
C LYS A 11 6.54 2.30 0.28
N HIS A 12 7.09 3.39 -0.26
CA HIS A 12 8.24 4.06 0.35
C HIS A 12 7.91 4.63 1.74
N VAL A 13 6.73 5.26 1.89
CA VAL A 13 6.26 5.77 3.18
C VAL A 13 6.10 4.62 4.18
N ALA A 14 5.41 3.53 3.80
CA ALA A 14 5.21 2.37 4.67
C ALA A 14 6.54 1.80 5.18
N LEU A 15 7.51 1.59 4.28
CA LEU A 15 8.84 1.06 4.63
C LEU A 15 9.61 2.00 5.57
N THR A 16 9.51 3.32 5.35
CA THR A 16 10.12 4.33 6.23
C THR A 16 9.56 4.26 7.66
N HIS A 17 8.30 3.89 7.80
CA HIS A 17 7.63 3.69 9.09
C HIS A 17 7.71 2.25 9.61
N HIS A 18 8.63 1.42 9.09
CA HIS A 18 8.78 0.01 9.44
C HIS A 18 7.50 -0.83 9.25
N GLY A 19 6.63 -0.37 8.36
CA GLY A 19 5.39 -1.01 7.99
C GLY A 19 5.43 -1.66 6.61
N ASP A 20 4.25 -2.06 6.14
CA ASP A 20 4.06 -2.72 4.86
C ASP A 20 2.77 -2.25 4.16
N VAL A 21 2.74 -2.38 2.84
CA VAL A 21 1.54 -2.11 2.02
C VAL A 21 1.22 -3.30 1.12
N SER A 22 -0.03 -3.72 1.10
CA SER A 22 -0.53 -4.79 0.24
C SER A 22 -1.79 -4.39 -0.51
N VAL A 23 -2.05 -5.07 -1.62
CA VAL A 23 -3.25 -4.88 -2.43
C VAL A 23 -3.89 -6.23 -2.72
N TRP A 24 -5.20 -6.29 -2.54
CA TRP A 24 -6.04 -7.36 -3.05
C TRP A 24 -7.04 -6.76 -4.04
N SER A 25 -7.23 -7.42 -5.18
CA SER A 25 -8.20 -6.98 -6.19
C SER A 25 -8.71 -8.19 -6.95
N ALA A 26 -10.00 -8.16 -7.28
CA ALA A 26 -10.61 -9.12 -8.20
C ALA A 26 -11.62 -8.40 -9.10
N PRO A 27 -11.72 -8.76 -10.40
CA PRO A 27 -12.69 -8.16 -11.30
C PRO A 27 -14.12 -8.25 -10.75
N GLY A 28 -14.84 -7.12 -10.77
CA GLY A 28 -16.21 -7.02 -10.24
C GLY A 28 -16.34 -6.99 -8.71
N GLN A 29 -15.24 -7.15 -7.95
CA GLN A 29 -15.22 -7.08 -6.48
C GLN A 29 -14.59 -5.79 -5.94
N GLY A 30 -13.96 -5.00 -6.83
CA GLY A 30 -13.20 -3.82 -6.45
C GLY A 30 -11.79 -4.17 -5.96
N SER A 31 -11.20 -3.24 -5.21
CA SER A 31 -9.83 -3.35 -4.71
C SER A 31 -9.76 -2.93 -3.25
N THR A 32 -8.96 -3.64 -2.48
CA THR A 32 -8.63 -3.33 -1.09
C THR A 32 -7.14 -3.08 -0.98
N PHE A 33 -6.78 -1.91 -0.47
CA PHE A 33 -5.41 -1.53 -0.17
C PHE A 33 -5.24 -1.53 1.34
N SER A 34 -4.25 -2.27 1.84
CA SER A 34 -4.00 -2.40 3.28
C SER A 34 -2.64 -1.82 3.62
N LEU A 35 -2.60 -0.97 4.65
CA LEU A 35 -1.38 -0.41 5.23
C LEU A 35 -1.25 -0.94 6.65
N THR A 36 -0.11 -1.54 6.97
CA THR A 36 0.20 -2.04 8.31
C THR A 36 1.37 -1.26 8.88
N LEU A 37 1.23 -0.75 10.10
CA LEU A 37 2.27 -0.01 10.81
C LEU A 37 2.46 -0.61 12.21
N PRO A 38 3.68 -0.63 12.76
CA PRO A 38 3.91 -0.94 14.17
C PRO A 38 3.20 0.07 15.09
N LEU A 39 2.70 -0.38 16.24
CA LEU A 39 2.01 0.48 17.22
C LEU A 39 2.96 1.40 17.99
N ALA A 40 4.24 1.03 18.08
CA ALA A 40 5.33 1.80 18.68
C ALA A 40 6.66 1.35 18.08
N GLN A 41 7.69 2.22 18.17
CA GLN A 41 9.08 1.90 17.84
C GLN A 41 9.85 1.41 19.07
#